data_AF-A0A969HWK9-F1
#
_entry.id   AF-A0A969HWK9-F1
#
_cell.length_a   1.000
_cell.length_b   1.000
_cell.length_c   1.000
_cell.angle_alpha   90.00
_cell.angle_beta   90.00
_cell.angle_gamma   90.00
#
_symmetry.space_group_name_H-M   'P 1'
#
loop_
_entity.id
_entity.type
_entity.pdbx_description
1 polymer ?
#
loop_
_entity_poly.entity_id
_entity_poly.type
_entity_poly.pdbx_seq_one_letter_code
_entity_poly.pdbx_strand_id
1 'polypeptide(L)'
;GFPFGLDPYQLPRTRLADFAVRAHDMGVRYIGSCCGSVAAHVREMARALGKLPPDDTMEVWKQDGGRPKSAYEYHRKRRMEQETI
;
A
#
# COMPACT_ATOMS: atom_id res chain seq x y z
N GLY A 1 8.06 22.88 16.07
CA GLY A 1 9.42 22.41 15.78
C GLY A 1 9.39 20.90 15.77
N PHE A 2 10.16 20.24 14.88
CA PHE A 2 10.05 18.80 14.63
C PHE A 2 10.08 17.98 15.94
N PRO A 3 9.14 17.03 16.15
CA PRO A 3 8.14 16.53 15.20
C PRO A 3 6.80 17.30 15.15
N PHE A 4 6.64 18.40 15.90
CA PHE A 4 5.37 19.12 16.06
C PHE A 4 5.16 20.28 15.08
N GLY A 5 3.91 20.46 14.63
CA GLY A 5 3.49 21.51 13.69
C GLY A 5 3.77 21.17 12.23
N LEU A 6 3.60 19.90 11.85
CA LEU A 6 3.88 19.40 10.50
C LEU A 6 2.64 19.35 9.59
N ASP A 7 1.46 19.65 10.13
CA ASP A 7 0.17 19.64 9.44
C ASP A 7 0.16 20.45 8.13
N PRO A 8 0.79 21.66 8.04
CA PRO A 8 0.85 22.42 6.79
C PRO A 8 1.70 21.77 5.69
N TYR A 9 2.54 20.79 6.02
CA TYR A 9 3.42 20.09 5.09
C TYR A 9 2.85 18.74 4.64
N GLN A 10 1.64 18.37 5.07
CA GLN A 10 0.99 17.14 4.63
C GLN A 10 0.70 17.21 3.12
N LEU A 11 1.29 16.29 2.35
CA LEU A 11 1.08 16.22 0.90
C LEU A 11 -0.38 15.86 0.58
N PRO A 12 -0.99 16.44 -0.47
CA PRO A 12 -2.28 15.98 -0.93
C PRO A 12 -2.18 14.57 -1.54
N ARG A 13 -3.23 13.77 -1.38
CA ARG A 13 -3.29 12.38 -1.86
C ARG A 13 -2.94 12.21 -3.36
N THR A 14 -3.29 13.20 -4.19
CA THR A 14 -2.97 13.25 -5.63
C THR A 14 -1.47 13.34 -5.90
N ARG A 15 -0.72 14.19 -5.19
CA ARG A 15 0.75 14.29 -5.32
C ARG A 15 1.47 12.97 -5.09
N LEU A 16 0.96 12.15 -4.16
CA LEU A 16 1.55 10.83 -3.89
C LEU A 16 1.15 9.81 -4.96
N ALA A 17 -0.05 9.91 -5.54
CA ALA A 17 -0.46 9.15 -6.70
C ALA A 17 0.42 9.44 -7.93
N ASP A 18 0.67 10.72 -8.25
CA ASP A 18 1.57 11.12 -9.34
C ASP A 18 3.01 10.61 -9.11
N PHE A 19 3.46 10.61 -7.85
CA PHE A 19 4.75 10.00 -7.47
C PHE A 19 4.77 8.49 -7.73
N ALA A 20 3.69 7.77 -7.38
CA ALA A 20 3.61 6.33 -7.58
C ALA A 20 3.65 5.95 -9.07
N VAL A 21 2.96 6.71 -9.94
CA VAL A 21 3.04 6.52 -11.40
C VAL A 21 4.49 6.74 -11.88
N ARG A 22 5.09 7.90 -11.58
CA ARG A 22 6.49 8.18 -12.00
C ARG A 22 7.49 7.13 -11.50
N ALA A 23 7.36 6.68 -10.24
CA ALA A 23 8.24 5.66 -9.69
C ALA A 23 8.04 4.30 -10.37
N HIS A 24 6.81 3.94 -10.71
CA HIS A 24 6.49 2.73 -11.47
C HIS A 24 7.08 2.78 -12.89
N ASP A 25 6.98 3.92 -13.57
CA ASP A 25 7.52 4.14 -14.91
C ASP A 25 9.05 4.12 -14.94
N MET A 26 9.70 4.51 -13.82
CA MET A 26 11.14 4.31 -13.58
C MET A 26 11.51 2.85 -13.25
N GLY A 27 10.56 1.92 -13.26
CA GLY A 27 10.76 0.49 -13.04
C GLY A 27 10.62 0.02 -11.58
N VAL A 28 10.26 0.90 -10.63
CA VAL A 28 10.10 0.52 -9.22
C VAL A 28 8.84 -0.34 -9.03
N ARG A 29 9.00 -1.57 -8.52
CA ARG A 29 7.89 -2.53 -8.35
C ARG A 29 7.35 -2.61 -6.93
N TYR A 30 8.07 -2.07 -5.95
CA TYR A 30 7.63 -1.95 -4.55
C TYR A 30 7.61 -0.48 -4.15
N ILE A 31 6.43 0.12 -4.14
CA ILE A 31 6.21 1.55 -3.89
C ILE A 31 5.38 1.68 -2.62
N GLY A 32 5.89 2.46 -1.67
CA GLY A 32 5.26 2.71 -0.37
C GLY A 32 5.42 4.16 0.06
N SER A 33 5.16 4.43 1.34
CA SER A 33 5.22 5.77 1.92
C SER A 33 5.70 5.73 3.36
N CYS A 34 6.36 6.79 3.82
CA CYS A 34 6.95 6.89 5.16
C CYS A 34 6.14 7.86 6.05
N CYS A 35 6.80 8.51 7.01
CA CYS A 35 6.24 9.52 7.92
C CYS A 35 5.40 10.59 7.19
N GLY A 36 4.30 11.03 7.81
CA GLY A 36 3.36 11.99 7.22
C GLY A 36 2.42 11.39 6.16
N SER A 37 2.49 10.09 5.90
CA SER A 37 1.53 9.41 5.05
C SER A 37 0.33 8.87 5.82
N VAL A 38 -0.86 8.98 5.23
CA VAL A 38 -2.12 8.43 5.75
C VAL A 38 -2.74 7.44 4.77
N ALA A 39 -3.71 6.65 5.22
CA ALA A 39 -4.35 5.61 4.41
C ALA A 39 -4.93 6.13 3.08
N ALA A 40 -5.40 7.39 3.03
CA ALA A 40 -5.88 8.02 1.80
C ALA A 40 -4.77 8.15 0.73
N HIS A 41 -3.53 8.40 1.11
CA HIS A 41 -2.42 8.49 0.15
C HIS A 41 -2.13 7.13 -0.48
N VAL A 42 -2.07 6.08 0.35
CA VAL A 42 -1.82 4.70 -0.12
C VAL A 42 -2.95 4.21 -1.03
N ARG A 43 -4.21 4.58 -0.74
CA ARG A 43 -5.35 4.29 -1.62
C ARG A 43 -5.23 4.97 -2.98
N GLU A 44 -4.90 6.27 -3.05
CA GLU A 44 -4.75 6.93 -4.36
C GLU A 44 -3.52 6.44 -5.14
N MET A 45 -2.41 6.13 -4.48
CA MET A 45 -1.27 5.46 -5.13
C MET A 45 -1.70 4.14 -5.77
N ALA A 46 -2.49 3.34 -5.04
CA ALA A 46 -2.99 2.07 -5.55
C ALA A 46 -4.04 2.26 -6.66
N ARG A 47 -4.90 3.29 -6.61
CA ARG A 47 -5.83 3.65 -7.70
C ARG A 47 -5.07 4.01 -8.97
N ALA A 48 -4.11 4.94 -8.89
CA ALA A 48 -3.37 5.41 -10.06
C ALA A 48 -2.51 4.32 -10.71
N LEU A 49 -2.11 3.30 -9.95
CA LEU A 49 -1.45 2.09 -10.44
C LEU A 49 -2.42 0.97 -10.89
N GLY A 50 -3.73 1.24 -10.99
CA GLY A 50 -4.73 0.26 -11.44
C GLY A 50 -4.96 -0.91 -10.48
N LYS A 51 -4.64 -0.76 -9.19
CA LYS A 51 -4.76 -1.82 -8.15
C LYS A 51 -6.04 -1.75 -7.33
N LEU A 52 -6.88 -0.74 -7.53
CA LEU A 52 -8.26 -0.70 -7.01
C LEU A 52 -9.25 -0.89 -8.18
N PRO A 53 -10.41 -1.51 -7.93
CA PRO A 53 -11.50 -1.50 -8.91
C PRO A 53 -12.05 -0.07 -9.13
N PRO A 54 -12.72 0.20 -10.26
CA PRO A 54 -13.14 1.56 -10.63
C PRO A 54 -14.13 2.22 -9.67
N ASP A 55 -14.82 1.42 -8.85
CA ASP A 55 -15.89 1.80 -7.93
C ASP A 55 -15.43 1.96 -6.46
N ASP A 56 -14.13 1.84 -6.19
CA ASP A 56 -13.54 1.83 -4.84
C ASP A 56 -14.05 0.73 -3.90
N THR A 57 -14.78 -0.27 -4.42
CA THR A 57 -15.23 -1.40 -3.60
C THR A 57 -14.00 -2.15 -3.08
N MET A 58 -13.80 -2.14 -1.76
CA MET A 58 -12.67 -2.85 -1.13
C MET A 58 -12.85 -4.39 -1.17
N GLU A 59 -13.89 -4.88 -1.84
CA GLU A 59 -14.23 -6.29 -2.07
C GLU A 59 -13.14 -7.08 -2.81
N VAL A 60 -12.27 -6.40 -3.58
CA VAL A 60 -11.29 -7.05 -4.46
C VAL A 60 -9.84 -6.70 -4.11
N TRP A 61 -9.49 -6.70 -2.81
CA TRP A 61 -8.16 -7.22 -2.42
C TRP A 61 -8.15 -8.76 -2.48
N LYS A 62 -8.53 -9.32 -3.64
CA LYS A 62 -8.46 -10.75 -3.89
C LYS A 62 -7.00 -11.17 -3.86
N GLN A 63 -6.62 -11.86 -2.79
CA GLN A 63 -5.32 -12.51 -2.69
C GLN A 63 -5.26 -13.66 -3.71
N ASP A 64 -4.84 -13.36 -4.93
CA ASP A 64 -4.72 -14.38 -5.96
C ASP A 64 -3.57 -15.37 -5.64
N GLY A 65 -3.74 -16.62 -6.07
CA GLY A 65 -2.96 -17.82 -5.69
C GLY A 65 -1.45 -17.75 -5.93
N GLY A 66 -1.01 -16.85 -6.84
CA GLY A 66 0.29 -16.16 -6.90
C GLY A 66 1.53 -16.88 -6.35
N ARG A 67 2.15 -16.44 -5.23
CA ARG A 67 1.74 -15.41 -4.25
C ARG A 67 2.97 -15.00 -3.40
N PRO A 68 3.62 -13.83 -3.64
CA PRO A 68 4.83 -13.44 -2.91
C PRO A 68 4.58 -13.31 -1.40
N LYS A 69 5.52 -13.78 -0.57
CA LYS A 69 5.48 -13.82 0.90
C LYS A 69 6.92 -13.79 1.44
N SER A 70 7.26 -13.24 2.60
CA SER A 70 6.76 -12.03 3.30
C SER A 70 7.96 -11.46 4.12
N ALA A 71 7.81 -10.74 5.24
CA ALA A 71 8.95 -10.37 6.11
C ALA A 71 9.39 -11.52 7.05
N TYR A 72 9.38 -12.72 6.47
CA TYR A 72 9.58 -14.10 6.96
C TYR A 72 9.20 -15.02 5.75
N GLU A 73 8.98 -16.33 5.89
CA GLU A 73 8.05 -17.04 4.96
C GLU A 73 6.58 -16.53 5.06
N TYR A 74 6.34 -15.47 5.84
CA TYR A 74 5.40 -15.37 6.96
C TYR A 74 5.86 -16.11 8.25
N HIS A 75 6.71 -17.15 8.21
CA HIS A 75 7.16 -18.02 9.35
C HIS A 75 6.03 -18.35 10.35
N ARG A 76 4.83 -18.39 9.78
CA ARG A 76 3.55 -18.54 10.44
C ARG A 76 2.61 -18.98 9.33
N LYS A 77 2.14 -18.03 8.49
CA LYS A 77 0.95 -18.22 7.63
C LYS A 77 -0.10 -18.98 8.47
N ARG A 78 -0.53 -18.30 9.53
CA ARG A 78 -1.30 -18.82 10.70
C ARG A 78 -0.46 -19.58 11.77
N ARG A 79 0.68 -20.18 11.41
CA ARG A 79 1.47 -21.19 12.17
C ARG A 79 0.58 -22.40 12.25
N MET A 80 0.41 -23.07 11.10
CA MET A 80 -0.70 -24.00 10.88
C MET A 80 -2.04 -23.23 10.90
N GLU A 81 -3.08 -23.77 10.27
CA GLU A 81 -4.46 -23.60 10.74
C GLU A 81 -4.55 -24.22 12.15
N GLN A 82 -3.94 -23.50 13.11
CA GLN A 82 -3.44 -24.03 14.39
C GLN A 82 -4.61 -24.63 15.17
N GLU A 83 -4.50 -25.92 15.50
CA GLU A 83 -5.48 -26.70 16.30
C GLU A 83 -6.82 -27.02 15.59
N THR A 84 -6.95 -26.86 14.26
CA THR A 84 -8.22 -27.15 13.55
C THR A 84 -8.22 -28.49 12.79
N ILE A 85 -7.65 -29.51 13.43
CA ILE A 85 -8.27 -30.84 13.61
C ILE A 85 -8.35 -31.04 15.12
#